data_AF-A0A355Q897-F1
#
_entry.id   AF-A0A355Q897-F1
#
_cell.length_a   1.000
_cell.length_b   1.000
_cell.length_c   1.000
_cell.angle_alpha   90.00
_cell.angle_beta   90.00
_cell.angle_gamma   90.00
#
_symmetry.space_group_name_H-M   'P 1'
#
loop_
_entity.id
_entity.type
_entity.pdbx_description
1 polymer ?
#
loop_
_entity_poly.entity_id
_entity_poly.type
_entity_poly.pdbx_seq_one_letter_code
_entity_poly.pdbx_strand_id
1 'polypeptide(L)'
;MRSNQELSFPRSETLLSEKQPESDLLKRWNRWNRNLFIRRTDSLTHGKITVHDEMGTYILGQKTDLCPLEVTVHIHDLQTYASIINSGSIGVAEAYMRGEWTCSNLTYLVRIFVVNREVLDKMEQGFARFGVTIHEILHKFLNKNTKQGSKKNISAHYDLGNEFFRLFLDQTLMYSSAIFEDTEESLEKASKNKMDRICKKLELKPQDHLLEIGTGWGGFAIHAAQNYGCQVTTTTISQEQFQLAKERVKESGLQDRVEVLKEDYRNLNGQYDKLVSIEMIEAVGHQFLQGYFQKCSSLLKKDGML
;
A
#
# COMPACT_ATOMS: atom_id res chain seq x y z
N MET A 1 -3.78 40.89 -6.66
CA MET A 1 -4.83 40.40 -7.59
C MET A 1 -4.18 39.49 -8.61
N ARG A 2 -4.14 38.19 -8.31
CA ARG A 2 -3.75 37.13 -9.26
C ARG A 2 -4.93 36.17 -9.30
N SER A 3 -5.41 35.93 -10.51
CA SER A 3 -6.64 35.20 -10.83
C SER A 3 -6.58 33.75 -10.35
N ASN A 4 -7.62 33.31 -9.64
CA ASN A 4 -7.95 31.90 -9.50
C ASN A 4 -8.29 31.34 -10.89
N GLN A 5 -7.35 30.63 -11.52
CA GLN A 5 -7.69 29.69 -12.57
C GLN A 5 -8.19 28.42 -11.89
N GLU A 6 -9.50 28.23 -11.88
CA GLU A 6 -10.13 26.95 -11.56
C GLU A 6 -9.57 25.90 -12.52
N LEU A 7 -8.86 24.92 -11.97
CA LEU A 7 -8.54 23.68 -12.67
C LEU A 7 -9.85 22.91 -12.85
N SER A 8 -10.52 23.18 -13.98
CA SER A 8 -11.65 22.39 -14.44
C SER A 8 -11.12 21.08 -15.00
N PHE A 9 -11.26 20.01 -14.21
CA PHE A 9 -11.15 18.66 -14.75
C PHE A 9 -12.35 18.45 -15.68
N PRO A 10 -12.17 17.96 -16.92
CA PRO A 10 -13.31 17.58 -17.73
C PRO A 10 -14.07 16.50 -16.96
N ARG A 11 -15.28 16.84 -16.49
CA ARG A 11 -16.26 15.81 -16.18
C ARG A 11 -16.41 15.05 -17.50
N SER A 12 -16.00 13.78 -17.51
CA SER A 12 -16.52 12.89 -18.53
C SER A 12 -18.02 12.96 -18.37
N GLU A 13 -18.70 13.68 -19.27
CA GLU A 13 -20.10 13.41 -19.56
C GLU A 13 -20.11 11.96 -20.01
N THR A 14 -20.33 11.07 -19.04
CA THR A 14 -20.68 9.70 -19.32
C THR A 14 -21.94 9.82 -20.15
N LEU A 15 -21.80 9.62 -21.46
CA LEU A 15 -22.91 9.25 -22.31
C LEU A 15 -23.58 8.10 -21.56
N LEU A 16 -24.67 8.41 -20.86
CA LEU A 16 -25.61 7.41 -20.37
C LEU A 16 -26.18 6.81 -21.64
N SER A 17 -25.45 5.85 -22.22
CA SER A 17 -25.98 5.03 -23.29
C SER A 17 -27.25 4.43 -22.73
N GLU A 18 -28.39 4.68 -23.39
CA GLU A 18 -29.65 4.01 -23.07
C GLU A 18 -29.35 2.51 -22.96
N LYS A 19 -29.38 1.98 -21.73
CA LYS A 19 -29.17 0.54 -21.50
C LYS A 19 -30.26 -0.17 -22.27
N GLN A 20 -29.88 -0.97 -23.26
CA GLN A 20 -30.82 -1.84 -23.97
C GLN A 20 -31.59 -2.69 -22.94
N PRO A 21 -32.88 -2.98 -23.17
CA PRO A 21 -33.71 -3.69 -22.20
C PRO A 21 -33.06 -5.02 -21.83
N GLU A 22 -32.71 -5.17 -20.55
CA GLU A 22 -32.10 -6.39 -20.05
C GLU A 22 -33.03 -7.60 -20.28
N SER A 23 -32.46 -8.68 -20.82
CA SER A 23 -33.18 -9.95 -20.97
C SER A 23 -33.67 -10.48 -19.61
N ASP A 24 -34.80 -11.18 -19.60
CA ASP A 24 -35.35 -11.76 -18.36
C ASP A 24 -34.40 -12.76 -17.69
N LEU A 25 -33.54 -13.42 -18.48
CA LEU A 25 -32.48 -14.30 -17.98
C LEU A 25 -31.44 -13.50 -17.17
N LEU A 26 -31.01 -12.34 -17.68
CA LEU A 26 -30.05 -11.47 -17.00
C LEU A 26 -30.63 -10.91 -15.69
N LYS A 27 -31.90 -10.48 -15.70
CA LYS A 27 -32.59 -10.01 -14.48
C LYS A 27 -32.67 -11.08 -13.40
N ARG A 28 -33.00 -12.33 -13.79
CA ARG A 28 -33.03 -13.48 -12.87
C ARG A 28 -31.65 -13.81 -12.33
N TRP A 29 -30.62 -13.76 -13.18
CA TRP A 29 -29.23 -13.95 -12.80
C TRP A 29 -28.74 -12.89 -11.80
N ASN A 30 -29.00 -11.62 -12.07
CA ASN A 30 -28.65 -10.50 -11.19
C ASN A 30 -29.33 -10.62 -9.83
N ARG A 31 -30.63 -10.92 -9.82
CA ARG A 31 -31.39 -11.19 -8.58
C ARG A 31 -30.82 -12.36 -7.77
N TRP A 32 -30.43 -13.43 -8.44
CA TRP A 32 -29.83 -14.59 -7.78
C TRP A 32 -28.49 -14.24 -7.13
N ASN A 33 -27.59 -13.55 -7.85
CA ASN A 33 -26.31 -13.11 -7.31
C ASN A 33 -26.45 -12.11 -6.16
N ARG A 34 -27.40 -11.17 -6.26
CA ARG A 34 -27.73 -10.24 -5.18
C ARG A 34 -28.14 -10.98 -3.90
N ASN A 35 -29.06 -11.95 -4.02
CA ASN A 35 -29.50 -12.74 -2.86
C ASN A 35 -28.36 -13.59 -2.29
N LEU A 36 -27.49 -14.14 -3.15
CA LEU A 36 -26.32 -14.88 -2.71
C LEU A 36 -25.32 -13.97 -1.98
N PHE A 37 -25.08 -12.76 -2.48
CA PHE A 37 -24.26 -11.75 -1.81
C PHE A 37 -24.80 -11.44 -0.42
N ILE A 38 -26.10 -11.11 -0.31
CA ILE A 38 -26.76 -10.84 0.97
C ILE A 38 -26.55 -12.00 1.94
N ARG A 39 -26.76 -13.24 1.48
CA ARG A 39 -26.58 -14.44 2.30
C ARG A 39 -25.12 -14.63 2.76
N ARG A 40 -24.14 -14.32 1.92
CA ARG A 40 -22.71 -14.40 2.30
C ARG A 40 -22.32 -13.32 3.31
N THR A 41 -23.02 -12.18 3.30
CA THR A 41 -22.78 -11.05 4.21
C THR A 41 -23.70 -11.03 5.43
N ASP A 42 -24.62 -11.99 5.58
CA ASP A 42 -25.58 -12.05 6.68
C ASP A 42 -24.91 -12.24 8.05
N SER A 43 -23.72 -12.85 8.08
CA SER A 43 -22.93 -12.96 9.32
C SER A 43 -22.12 -11.71 9.66
N LEU A 44 -22.37 -10.56 9.01
CA LEU A 44 -21.75 -9.28 9.37
C LEU A 44 -22.43 -8.76 10.64
N THR A 45 -21.70 -8.72 11.75
CA THR A 45 -22.24 -8.38 13.08
C THR A 45 -21.80 -7.02 13.58
N HIS A 46 -20.65 -6.51 13.12
CA HIS A 46 -20.04 -5.28 13.64
C HIS A 46 -19.96 -4.18 12.58
N GLY A 47 -20.64 -3.06 12.81
CA GLY A 47 -20.74 -1.96 11.86
C GLY A 47 -21.96 -2.09 10.96
N LYS A 48 -22.44 -0.96 10.43
CA LYS A 48 -23.67 -0.90 9.63
C LYS A 48 -23.37 -0.50 8.19
N ILE A 49 -23.83 -1.29 7.23
CA ILE A 49 -23.75 -0.96 5.81
C ILE A 49 -25.18 -0.86 5.27
N THR A 50 -25.58 0.31 4.81
CA THR A 50 -26.83 0.49 4.07
C THR A 50 -26.53 0.39 2.59
N VAL A 51 -27.13 -0.57 1.88
CA VAL A 51 -26.92 -0.78 0.44
C VAL A 51 -28.16 -0.36 -0.33
N HIS A 52 -27.97 0.48 -1.34
CA HIS A 52 -28.99 0.87 -2.30
C HIS A 52 -28.65 0.30 -3.68
N ASP A 53 -29.62 -0.35 -4.31
CA ASP A 53 -29.55 -0.76 -5.72
C ASP A 53 -30.90 -0.58 -6.41
N GLU A 54 -31.00 -0.89 -7.71
CA GLU A 54 -32.25 -0.76 -8.48
C GLU A 54 -33.39 -1.66 -7.97
N MET A 55 -33.08 -2.70 -7.19
CA MET A 55 -34.07 -3.61 -6.62
C MET A 55 -34.54 -3.17 -5.23
N GLY A 56 -33.94 -2.13 -4.67
CA GLY A 56 -34.32 -1.53 -3.39
C GLY A 56 -33.16 -1.41 -2.42
N THR A 57 -33.51 -1.19 -1.15
CA THR A 57 -32.55 -0.97 -0.07
C THR A 57 -32.51 -2.16 0.88
N TYR A 58 -31.33 -2.53 1.36
CA TYR A 58 -31.15 -3.49 2.45
C TYR A 58 -30.00 -3.06 3.35
N ILE A 59 -29.97 -3.63 4.56
CA ILE A 59 -28.98 -3.30 5.58
C ILE A 59 -28.20 -4.57 5.92
N LEU A 60 -26.89 -4.43 6.05
CA LEU A 60 -25.99 -5.46 6.56
C LEU A 60 -25.44 -5.02 7.92
N GLY A 61 -25.48 -5.94 8.88
CA GLY A 61 -25.01 -5.73 10.25
C GLY A 61 -25.66 -4.57 10.99
N GLN A 62 -25.01 -4.14 12.06
CA GLN A 62 -25.46 -3.10 12.96
C GLN A 62 -24.28 -2.44 13.68
N LYS A 63 -24.44 -1.19 14.10
CA LYS A 63 -23.44 -0.51 14.93
C LYS A 63 -23.30 -1.25 16.27
N THR A 64 -22.06 -1.43 16.70
CA THR A 64 -21.71 -2.07 17.98
C THR A 64 -20.61 -1.26 18.66
N ASP A 65 -20.36 -1.49 19.94
CA ASP A 65 -19.25 -0.84 20.65
C ASP A 65 -17.89 -1.14 20.00
N LEU A 66 -17.71 -2.36 19.47
CA LEU A 66 -16.50 -2.77 18.76
C LEU A 66 -16.33 -2.04 17.42
N CYS A 67 -17.43 -1.76 16.72
CA CYS A 67 -17.43 -1.04 15.45
C CYS A 67 -18.66 -0.13 15.36
N PRO A 68 -18.54 1.15 15.77
CA PRO A 68 -19.63 2.12 15.71
C PRO A 68 -19.78 2.76 14.32
N LEU A 69 -19.03 2.25 13.32
CA LEU A 69 -18.98 2.81 11.98
C LEU A 69 -20.26 2.48 11.19
N GLU A 70 -20.67 3.43 10.36
CA GLU A 70 -21.78 3.28 9.41
C GLU A 70 -21.39 3.87 8.06
N VAL A 71 -21.78 3.17 7.00
CA VAL A 71 -21.55 3.60 5.61
C VAL A 71 -22.76 3.32 4.75
N THR A 72 -22.88 4.10 3.68
CA THR A 72 -23.86 3.88 2.62
C THR A 72 -23.12 3.45 1.35
N VAL A 73 -23.60 2.39 0.72
CA VAL A 73 -23.10 1.85 -0.56
C VAL A 73 -24.21 1.98 -1.58
N HIS A 74 -23.88 2.49 -2.77
CA HIS A 74 -24.77 2.53 -3.91
C HIS A 74 -24.23 1.60 -5.00
N ILE A 75 -25.00 0.59 -5.39
CA ILE A 75 -24.72 -0.26 -6.52
C ILE A 75 -25.47 0.31 -7.73
N HIS A 76 -24.71 0.83 -8.71
CA HIS A 76 -25.23 1.43 -9.93
C HIS A 76 -25.44 0.39 -11.04
N ASP A 77 -24.73 -0.74 -10.96
CA ASP A 77 -24.87 -1.88 -11.85
C ASP A 77 -24.99 -3.20 -11.08
N LEU A 78 -26.10 -3.92 -11.26
CA LEU A 78 -26.34 -5.20 -10.58
C LEU A 78 -25.34 -6.30 -10.95
N GLN A 79 -24.63 -6.19 -12.08
CA GLN A 79 -23.55 -7.12 -12.42
C GLN A 79 -22.42 -7.09 -11.39
N THR A 80 -22.29 -6.00 -10.63
CA THR A 80 -21.37 -5.90 -9.48
C THR A 80 -21.52 -7.10 -8.55
N TYR A 81 -22.74 -7.55 -8.25
CA TYR A 81 -22.94 -8.71 -7.38
C TYR A 81 -22.31 -9.98 -7.96
N ALA A 82 -22.46 -10.21 -9.27
CA ALA A 82 -21.84 -11.36 -9.93
C ALA A 82 -20.30 -11.24 -9.92
N SER A 83 -19.76 -10.05 -10.19
CA SER A 83 -18.32 -9.75 -10.11
C SER A 83 -17.76 -10.06 -8.72
N ILE A 84 -18.45 -9.67 -7.66
CA ILE A 84 -18.05 -9.94 -6.27
C ILE A 84 -18.10 -11.45 -5.97
N ILE A 85 -19.18 -12.13 -6.36
CA ILE A 85 -19.34 -13.58 -6.11
C ILE A 85 -18.27 -14.41 -6.82
N ASN A 86 -17.87 -13.99 -8.04
CA ASN A 86 -16.94 -14.72 -8.89
C ASN A 86 -15.47 -14.37 -8.65
N SER A 87 -15.17 -13.11 -8.32
CA SER A 87 -13.80 -12.59 -8.24
C SER A 87 -13.41 -12.07 -6.85
N GLY A 88 -14.27 -12.26 -5.84
CA GLY A 88 -13.96 -11.88 -4.45
C GLY A 88 -13.64 -10.39 -4.29
N SER A 89 -12.64 -10.08 -3.47
CA SER A 89 -12.15 -8.71 -3.26
C SER A 89 -11.66 -8.00 -4.52
N ILE A 90 -11.11 -8.73 -5.51
CA ILE A 90 -10.72 -8.15 -6.80
C ILE A 90 -11.95 -7.64 -7.54
N GLY A 91 -13.02 -8.43 -7.55
CA GLY A 91 -14.30 -8.03 -8.16
C GLY A 91 -14.89 -6.77 -7.53
N VAL A 92 -14.78 -6.64 -6.20
CA VAL A 92 -15.16 -5.42 -5.47
C VAL A 92 -14.35 -4.21 -5.95
N ALA A 93 -13.02 -4.34 -5.99
CA ALA A 93 -12.11 -3.25 -6.33
C ALA A 93 -12.24 -2.81 -7.79
N GLU A 94 -12.27 -3.74 -8.74
CA GLU A 94 -12.39 -3.40 -10.15
C GLU A 94 -13.75 -2.77 -10.48
N ALA A 95 -14.83 -3.27 -9.87
CA ALA A 95 -16.16 -2.67 -10.03
C ALA A 95 -16.20 -1.24 -9.48
N TYR A 96 -15.49 -0.96 -8.38
CA TYR A 96 -15.35 0.41 -7.86
C TYR A 96 -14.60 1.30 -8.84
N MET A 97 -13.48 0.81 -9.38
CA MET A 97 -12.66 1.54 -10.36
C MET A 97 -13.43 1.85 -11.65
N ARG A 98 -14.36 0.97 -12.06
CA ARG A 98 -15.27 1.19 -13.20
C ARG A 98 -16.49 2.07 -12.87
N GLY A 99 -16.67 2.48 -11.60
CA GLY A 99 -17.81 3.29 -11.17
C GLY A 99 -19.13 2.51 -11.06
N GLU A 100 -19.08 1.18 -11.03
CA GLU A 100 -20.27 0.31 -10.94
C GLU A 100 -20.92 0.35 -9.54
N TRP A 101 -20.16 0.77 -8.54
CA TRP A 101 -20.67 1.10 -7.21
C TRP A 101 -19.86 2.23 -6.55
N THR A 102 -20.48 2.92 -5.60
CA THR A 102 -19.84 3.98 -4.81
C THR A 102 -20.14 3.82 -3.32
N CYS A 103 -19.36 4.49 -2.48
CA CYS A 103 -19.52 4.45 -1.03
C CYS A 103 -19.32 5.82 -0.40
N SER A 104 -20.06 6.11 0.67
CA SER A 104 -19.91 7.35 1.44
C SER A 104 -18.55 7.48 2.12
N ASN A 105 -17.91 6.37 2.50
CA ASN A 105 -16.57 6.35 3.08
C ASN A 105 -15.92 4.97 2.90
N LEU A 106 -15.00 4.85 1.94
CA LEU A 106 -14.30 3.59 1.67
C LEU A 106 -13.47 3.11 2.86
N THR A 107 -12.80 4.00 3.58
CA THR A 107 -11.98 3.64 4.75
C THR A 107 -12.84 2.97 5.82
N TYR A 108 -14.04 3.50 6.07
CA TYR A 108 -14.96 2.92 7.05
C TYR A 108 -15.51 1.58 6.56
N LEU A 109 -15.84 1.46 5.27
CA LEU A 109 -16.28 0.20 4.68
C LEU A 109 -15.22 -0.90 4.85
N VAL A 110 -13.96 -0.60 4.51
CA VAL A 110 -12.83 -1.54 4.69
C VAL A 110 -12.66 -1.90 6.18
N ARG A 111 -12.71 -0.92 7.10
CA ARG A 111 -12.59 -1.18 8.54
C ARG A 111 -13.72 -2.07 9.06
N ILE A 112 -14.96 -1.87 8.60
CA ILE A 112 -16.09 -2.74 8.93
C ILE A 112 -15.77 -4.18 8.51
N PHE A 113 -15.36 -4.40 7.26
CA PHE A 113 -15.00 -5.74 6.80
C PHE A 113 -13.80 -6.36 7.54
N VAL A 114 -12.79 -5.56 7.90
CA VAL A 114 -11.62 -6.03 8.68
C VAL A 114 -12.02 -6.52 10.08
N VAL A 115 -13.02 -5.91 10.74
CA VAL A 115 -13.53 -6.41 12.03
C VAL A 115 -14.36 -7.69 11.83
N ASN A 116 -15.02 -7.84 10.68
CA ASN A 116 -15.81 -9.02 10.32
C ASN A 116 -15.03 -10.00 9.44
N ARG A 117 -13.80 -10.39 9.85
CA ARG A 117 -12.90 -11.21 9.02
C ARG A 117 -13.53 -12.48 8.45
N GLU A 118 -14.38 -13.15 9.22
CA GLU A 118 -15.06 -14.38 8.75
C GLU A 118 -15.95 -14.13 7.52
N VAL A 119 -16.53 -12.93 7.38
CA VAL A 119 -17.30 -12.55 6.19
C VAL A 119 -16.37 -12.38 4.99
N LEU A 120 -15.21 -11.72 5.18
CA LEU A 120 -14.19 -11.63 4.13
C LEU A 120 -13.72 -13.02 3.70
N ASP A 121 -13.41 -13.90 4.64
CA ASP A 121 -12.95 -15.25 4.35
C ASP A 121 -14.01 -16.06 3.57
N LYS A 122 -15.29 -15.90 3.89
CA LYS A 122 -16.41 -16.52 3.13
C LYS A 122 -16.58 -15.92 1.73
N MET A 123 -16.28 -14.63 1.55
CA MET A 123 -16.30 -13.98 0.23
C MET A 123 -15.13 -14.43 -0.65
N GLU A 124 -13.98 -14.69 -0.04
CA GLU A 124 -12.80 -15.25 -0.70
C GLU A 124 -12.92 -16.76 -0.98
N GLN A 125 -13.77 -17.47 -0.24
CA GLN A 125 -14.05 -18.91 -0.45
C GLN A 125 -15.16 -19.13 -1.50
N GLY A 126 -14.76 -19.44 -2.75
CA GLY A 126 -15.66 -19.75 -3.87
C GLY A 126 -14.92 -19.91 -5.20
N PHE A 127 -15.60 -19.72 -6.35
CA PHE A 127 -14.97 -19.65 -7.69
C PHE A 127 -13.89 -18.55 -7.78
N ALA A 128 -13.89 -17.59 -6.84
CA ALA A 128 -12.79 -16.66 -6.59
C ALA A 128 -11.45 -17.39 -6.42
N ARG A 129 -11.41 -18.57 -5.78
CA ARG A 129 -10.19 -19.39 -5.74
C ARG A 129 -9.69 -19.78 -7.12
N PHE A 130 -10.52 -20.01 -8.14
CA PHE A 130 -10.03 -20.37 -9.47
C PHE A 130 -9.45 -19.17 -10.24
N GLY A 131 -10.06 -17.98 -10.13
CA GLY A 131 -9.54 -16.74 -10.73
C GLY A 131 -8.32 -16.18 -9.98
N VAL A 132 -8.40 -16.15 -8.65
CA VAL A 132 -7.29 -15.77 -7.75
C VAL A 132 -6.16 -16.79 -7.84
N THR A 133 -6.40 -18.09 -8.01
CA THR A 133 -5.29 -19.06 -8.17
C THR A 133 -4.56 -18.87 -9.50
N ILE A 134 -5.23 -18.55 -10.61
CA ILE A 134 -4.53 -18.28 -11.88
C ILE A 134 -3.77 -16.95 -11.82
N HIS A 135 -4.36 -15.90 -11.22
CA HIS A 135 -3.71 -14.60 -11.06
C HIS A 135 -2.60 -14.63 -10.01
N GLU A 136 -2.76 -15.33 -8.88
CA GLU A 136 -1.72 -15.56 -7.88
C GLU A 136 -0.63 -16.51 -8.36
N ILE A 137 -0.93 -17.51 -9.19
CA ILE A 137 0.11 -18.35 -9.81
C ILE A 137 0.86 -17.53 -10.84
N LEU A 138 0.18 -16.78 -11.73
CA LEU A 138 0.84 -15.88 -12.68
C LEU A 138 1.64 -14.79 -11.96
N HIS A 139 1.12 -14.14 -10.93
CA HIS A 139 1.85 -13.18 -10.11
C HIS A 139 2.95 -13.84 -9.27
N LYS A 140 2.75 -15.01 -8.67
CA LYS A 140 3.83 -15.72 -7.94
C LYS A 140 4.94 -16.18 -8.87
N PHE A 141 4.66 -16.51 -10.13
CA PHE A 141 5.67 -16.94 -11.10
C PHE A 141 6.32 -15.76 -11.85
N LEU A 142 5.58 -14.67 -12.12
CA LEU A 142 6.08 -13.47 -12.81
C LEU A 142 6.67 -12.40 -11.86
N ASN A 143 6.18 -12.31 -10.62
CA ASN A 143 6.61 -11.36 -9.58
C ASN A 143 7.33 -12.07 -8.42
N LYS A 144 7.88 -13.27 -8.67
CA LYS A 144 8.77 -13.95 -7.73
C LYS A 144 9.92 -13.01 -7.41
N ASN A 145 10.25 -12.81 -6.12
CA ASN A 145 11.32 -11.92 -5.66
C ASN A 145 12.75 -12.45 -5.97
N THR A 146 12.92 -13.04 -7.14
CA THR A 146 14.20 -13.29 -7.79
C THR A 146 14.84 -11.96 -8.19
N LYS A 147 16.17 -11.91 -8.34
CA LYS A 147 16.89 -10.68 -8.74
C LYS A 147 16.28 -10.00 -9.98
N GLN A 148 15.94 -10.79 -11.00
CA GLN A 148 15.33 -10.27 -12.23
C GLN A 148 13.89 -9.78 -12.01
N GLY A 149 13.09 -10.51 -11.21
CA GLY A 149 11.72 -10.12 -10.87
C GLY A 149 11.65 -8.84 -10.05
N SER A 150 12.51 -8.68 -9.04
CA SER A 150 12.56 -7.46 -8.20
C SER A 150 12.82 -6.22 -9.06
N LYS A 151 13.78 -6.29 -9.98
CA LYS A 151 14.13 -5.17 -10.88
C LYS A 151 12.95 -4.79 -11.79
N LYS A 152 12.23 -5.79 -12.31
CA LYS A 152 11.06 -5.56 -13.18
C LYS A 152 9.88 -4.96 -12.42
N ASN A 153 9.59 -5.46 -11.21
CA ASN A 153 8.49 -4.96 -10.38
C ASN A 153 8.71 -3.51 -9.93
N ILE A 154 9.94 -3.15 -9.57
CA ILE A 154 10.27 -1.80 -9.14
C ILE A 154 10.19 -0.80 -10.29
N SER A 155 10.63 -1.17 -11.50
CA SER A 155 10.42 -0.31 -12.69
C SER A 155 8.93 -0.03 -12.90
N ALA A 156 8.07 -1.04 -12.85
CA ALA A 156 6.64 -0.87 -13.10
C ALA A 156 5.90 -0.05 -12.01
N HIS A 157 6.35 -0.08 -10.75
CA HIS A 157 5.69 0.62 -9.63
C HIS A 157 6.19 2.05 -9.39
N TYR A 158 7.38 2.43 -9.87
CA TYR A 158 7.94 3.78 -9.69
C TYR A 158 8.02 4.61 -10.99
N ASP A 159 7.60 4.06 -12.14
CA ASP A 159 7.37 4.82 -13.39
C ASP A 159 6.27 5.89 -13.27
N LEU A 160 5.49 5.92 -12.17
CA LEU A 160 4.58 7.03 -11.82
C LEU A 160 5.34 8.35 -11.52
N GLY A 161 6.67 8.27 -11.30
CA GLY A 161 7.58 9.41 -11.20
C GLY A 161 7.56 10.13 -9.84
N ASN A 162 8.66 10.82 -9.52
CA ASN A 162 8.84 11.53 -8.25
C ASN A 162 7.80 12.65 -8.02
N GLU A 163 7.34 13.29 -9.10
CA GLU A 163 6.35 14.37 -9.04
C GLU A 163 4.98 13.89 -8.53
N PHE A 164 4.58 12.67 -8.88
CA PHE A 164 3.33 12.09 -8.40
C PHE A 164 3.36 11.90 -6.88
N PHE A 165 4.43 11.31 -6.35
CA PHE A 165 4.58 11.08 -4.91
C PHE A 165 4.67 12.38 -4.11
N ARG A 166 5.26 13.44 -4.67
CA ARG A 166 5.31 14.78 -4.04
C ARG A 166 3.93 15.41 -3.80
N LEU A 167 2.88 14.97 -4.51
CA LEU A 167 1.53 15.52 -4.33
C LEU A 167 0.88 15.13 -3.00
N PHE A 168 1.30 14.01 -2.39
CA PHE A 168 0.64 13.47 -1.19
C PHE A 168 1.58 13.02 -0.09
N LEU A 169 2.88 12.85 -0.36
CA LEU A 169 3.88 12.61 0.68
C LEU A 169 4.36 13.93 1.30
N ASP A 170 4.89 13.84 2.52
CA ASP A 170 5.55 14.96 3.16
C ASP A 170 6.95 15.22 2.55
N GLN A 171 7.61 16.31 2.96
CA GLN A 171 8.89 16.75 2.40
C GLN A 171 10.05 15.75 2.60
N THR A 172 9.94 14.84 3.56
CA THR A 172 10.91 13.77 3.76
C THR A 172 10.82 12.71 2.65
N LEU A 173 9.70 12.65 1.92
CA LEU A 173 9.34 11.61 0.94
C LEU A 173 9.40 10.20 1.54
N MET A 174 9.01 10.05 2.82
CA MET A 174 8.93 8.75 3.45
C MET A 174 7.62 8.07 3.06
N TYR A 175 7.67 7.15 2.09
CA TYR A 175 6.53 6.30 1.75
C TYR A 175 6.51 5.04 2.64
N SER A 176 6.23 5.28 3.92
CA SER A 176 6.20 4.27 4.99
C SER A 176 5.38 4.83 6.15
N SER A 177 5.03 4.01 7.14
CA SER A 177 4.27 4.49 8.30
C SER A 177 5.01 5.61 9.04
N ALA A 178 4.26 6.63 9.45
CA ALA A 178 4.75 7.68 10.36
C ALA A 178 4.46 7.30 11.83
N ILE A 179 5.02 8.07 12.78
CA ILE A 179 4.72 7.95 14.21
C ILE A 179 4.24 9.31 14.72
N PHE A 180 2.95 9.39 15.05
CA PHE A 180 2.34 10.55 15.67
C PHE A 180 2.47 10.43 17.19
N GLU A 181 3.09 11.41 17.82
CA GLU A 181 3.16 11.55 19.29
C GLU A 181 1.98 12.37 19.81
N ASP A 182 1.39 13.21 18.96
CA ASP A 182 0.16 13.98 19.19
C ASP A 182 -0.71 13.93 17.92
N THR A 183 -2.04 14.01 18.07
CA THR A 183 -3.01 13.91 16.95
C THR A 183 -2.97 15.11 16.01
N GLU A 184 -2.45 16.25 16.45
CA GLU A 184 -2.37 17.48 15.68
C GLU A 184 -1.01 17.63 14.94
N GLU A 185 -0.10 16.67 15.06
CA GLU A 185 1.20 16.73 14.37
C GLU A 185 1.04 16.67 12.84
N SER A 186 1.89 17.41 12.14
CA SER A 186 2.00 17.27 10.69
C SER A 186 2.59 15.92 10.32
N LEU A 187 2.24 15.41 9.12
CA LEU A 187 2.84 14.17 8.60
C LEU A 187 4.37 14.25 8.55
N GLU A 188 4.92 15.41 8.19
CA GLU A 188 6.38 15.64 8.18
C GLU A 188 7.01 15.44 9.57
N LYS A 189 6.37 15.99 10.61
CA LYS A 189 6.82 15.82 11.99
C LYS A 189 6.73 14.35 12.42
N ALA A 190 5.62 13.69 12.10
CA ALA A 190 5.43 12.27 12.40
C ALA A 190 6.43 11.35 11.65
N SER A 191 6.78 11.68 10.40
CA SER A 191 7.83 11.01 9.64
C SER A 191 9.20 11.18 10.31
N LYS A 192 9.52 12.39 10.77
CA LYS A 192 10.76 12.66 11.54
C LYS A 192 10.78 11.93 12.88
N ASN A 193 9.67 11.89 13.61
CA ASN A 193 9.55 11.14 14.87
C ASN A 193 9.83 9.64 14.64
N LYS A 194 9.32 9.07 13.54
CA LYS A 194 9.61 7.69 13.15
C LYS A 194 11.10 7.46 12.89
N MET A 195 11.74 8.31 12.09
CA MET A 195 13.16 8.19 11.78
C MET A 195 14.04 8.33 13.03
N ASP A 196 13.72 9.30 13.88
CA ASP A 196 14.43 9.53 15.14
C ASP A 196 14.28 8.35 16.10
N ARG A 197 13.07 7.76 16.20
CA ARG A 197 12.83 6.55 17.01
C ARG A 197 13.63 5.35 16.53
N ILE A 198 13.81 5.19 15.21
CA ILE A 198 14.68 4.16 14.63
C ILE A 198 16.13 4.39 15.06
N CYS A 199 16.66 5.60 14.89
CA CYS A 199 18.03 5.94 15.28
C CYS A 199 18.28 5.71 16.78
N LYS A 200 17.33 6.10 17.64
CA LYS A 200 17.36 5.84 19.09
C LYS A 200 17.37 4.36 19.42
N LYS A 201 16.52 3.56 18.76
CA LYS A 201 16.48 2.09 18.95
C LYS A 201 17.76 1.41 18.52
N LEU A 202 18.43 1.93 17.49
CA LEU A 202 19.74 1.46 17.06
C LEU A 202 20.88 1.91 17.98
N GLU A 203 20.61 2.79 18.95
CA GLU A 203 21.62 3.45 19.78
C GLU A 203 22.71 4.09 18.91
N LEU A 204 22.30 4.76 17.84
CA LEU A 204 23.18 5.24 16.78
C LEU A 204 24.13 6.32 17.30
N LYS A 205 25.43 6.18 16.99
CA LYS A 205 26.49 7.10 17.40
C LYS A 205 27.22 7.71 16.20
N PRO A 206 27.88 8.87 16.36
CA PRO A 206 28.59 9.52 15.26
C PRO A 206 29.69 8.67 14.60
N GLN A 207 30.30 7.75 15.34
CA GLN A 207 31.34 6.85 14.82
C GLN A 207 30.80 5.62 14.08
N ASP A 208 29.49 5.36 14.15
CA ASP A 208 28.91 4.16 13.54
C ASP A 208 28.86 4.31 12.01
N HIS A 209 29.05 3.18 11.32
CA HIS A 209 28.68 3.02 9.92
C HIS A 209 27.36 2.25 9.83
N LEU A 210 26.32 2.95 9.38
CA LEU A 210 24.96 2.45 9.22
C LEU A 210 24.73 1.97 7.78
N LEU A 211 24.21 0.76 7.62
CA LEU A 211 23.63 0.29 6.36
C LEU A 211 22.10 0.44 6.39
N GLU A 212 21.54 1.14 5.41
CA GLU A 212 20.10 1.14 5.12
C GLU A 212 19.81 0.26 3.89
N ILE A 213 19.01 -0.79 4.09
CA ILE A 213 18.44 -1.57 2.98
C ILE A 213 17.08 -0.98 2.62
N GLY A 214 17.01 -0.38 1.43
CA GLY A 214 15.82 0.30 0.91
C GLY A 214 15.89 1.81 1.08
N THR A 215 16.65 2.50 0.21
CA THR A 215 16.87 3.96 0.28
C THR A 215 15.60 4.80 0.27
N GLY A 216 14.53 4.33 -0.38
CA GLY A 216 13.43 5.20 -0.76
C GLY A 216 13.98 6.41 -1.53
N TRP A 217 13.63 7.62 -1.09
CA TRP A 217 14.20 8.85 -1.66
C TRP A 217 15.29 9.48 -0.77
N GLY A 218 15.92 8.71 0.12
CA GLY A 218 17.03 9.16 0.96
C GLY A 218 16.61 9.88 2.26
N GLY A 219 15.32 9.93 2.58
CA GLY A 219 14.81 10.65 3.75
C GLY A 219 15.45 10.20 5.07
N PHE A 220 15.52 8.90 5.32
CA PHE A 220 16.13 8.36 6.53
C PHE A 220 17.66 8.48 6.54
N ALA A 221 18.34 8.17 5.43
CA ALA A 221 19.80 8.32 5.34
C ALA A 221 20.26 9.76 5.64
N ILE A 222 19.58 10.75 5.08
CA ILE A 222 19.83 12.17 5.34
C ILE A 222 19.56 12.49 6.82
N HIS A 223 18.44 12.04 7.37
CA HIS A 223 18.08 12.27 8.77
C HIS A 223 19.12 11.69 9.74
N ALA A 224 19.56 10.44 9.53
CA ALA A 224 20.56 9.78 10.37
C ALA A 224 21.91 10.52 10.32
N ALA A 225 22.41 10.81 9.12
CA ALA A 225 23.71 11.48 8.95
C ALA A 225 23.71 12.93 9.50
N GLN A 226 22.61 13.67 9.37
CA GLN A 226 22.49 15.04 9.88
C GLN A 226 22.38 15.09 11.41
N ASN A 227 21.51 14.27 11.99
CA ASN A 227 21.14 14.40 13.40
C ASN A 227 22.03 13.55 14.33
N TYR A 228 22.58 12.45 13.83
CA TYR A 228 23.40 11.51 14.62
C TYR A 228 24.86 11.49 14.18
N GLY A 229 25.18 12.09 13.02
CA GLY A 229 26.55 12.28 12.56
C GLY A 229 27.25 11.02 12.01
N CYS A 230 26.56 9.88 12.00
CA CYS A 230 27.09 8.61 11.52
C CYS A 230 27.38 8.63 10.00
N GLN A 231 28.19 7.68 9.55
CA GLN A 231 28.29 7.36 8.12
C GLN A 231 27.10 6.46 7.73
N VAL A 232 26.53 6.69 6.56
CA VAL A 232 25.41 5.92 6.04
C VAL A 232 25.75 5.41 4.65
N THR A 233 25.67 4.09 4.45
CA THR A 233 25.52 3.50 3.12
C THR A 233 24.06 3.09 2.97
N THR A 234 23.42 3.50 1.88
CA THR A 234 22.01 3.15 1.60
C THR A 234 21.89 2.57 0.21
N THR A 235 21.05 1.55 0.01
CA THR A 235 20.90 0.90 -1.30
C THR A 235 19.46 0.84 -1.81
N THR A 236 19.30 1.03 -3.12
CA THR A 236 18.04 0.83 -3.85
C THR A 236 18.30 0.19 -5.22
N ILE A 237 17.28 -0.49 -5.76
CA ILE A 237 17.30 -0.99 -7.14
C ILE A 237 16.51 -0.11 -8.12
N SER A 238 15.78 0.92 -7.65
CA SER A 238 15.11 1.92 -8.50
C SER A 238 16.11 2.97 -8.98
N GLN A 239 16.06 3.29 -10.27
CA GLN A 239 16.90 4.33 -10.86
C GLN A 239 16.44 5.74 -10.43
N GLU A 240 15.15 5.95 -10.31
CA GLU A 240 14.48 7.21 -9.98
C GLU A 240 14.77 7.59 -8.53
N GLN A 241 14.63 6.62 -7.62
CA GLN A 241 14.99 6.75 -6.21
C GLN A 241 16.49 7.03 -6.03
N PHE A 242 17.35 6.28 -6.73
CA PHE A 242 18.79 6.47 -6.68
C PHE A 242 19.20 7.90 -7.07
N GLN A 243 18.67 8.42 -8.18
CA GLN A 243 19.03 9.77 -8.63
C GLN A 243 18.54 10.84 -7.67
N LEU A 244 17.25 10.81 -7.29
CA LEU A 244 16.70 11.82 -6.40
C LEU A 244 17.32 11.74 -4.99
N ALA A 245 17.60 10.55 -4.47
CA ALA A 245 18.32 10.42 -3.20
C ALA A 245 19.72 11.03 -3.26
N LYS A 246 20.48 10.81 -4.35
CA LYS A 246 21.79 11.44 -4.53
C LYS A 246 21.72 12.95 -4.64
N GLU A 247 20.74 13.48 -5.35
CA GLU A 247 20.49 14.92 -5.45
C GLU A 247 20.19 15.52 -4.07
N ARG A 248 19.27 14.92 -3.31
CA ARG A 248 18.91 15.39 -1.97
C ARG A 248 20.07 15.31 -0.97
N VAL A 249 20.89 14.26 -1.05
CA VAL A 249 22.12 14.14 -0.24
C VAL A 249 23.10 15.27 -0.56
N LYS A 250 23.27 15.59 -1.85
CA LYS A 250 24.11 16.70 -2.30
C LYS A 250 23.57 18.05 -1.85
N GLU A 251 22.28 18.31 -2.04
CA GLU A 251 21.60 19.53 -1.58
C GLU A 251 21.71 19.72 -0.06
N SER A 252 21.74 18.62 0.68
CA SER A 252 21.94 18.61 2.13
C SER A 252 23.40 18.75 2.58
N GLY A 253 24.36 18.75 1.64
CA GLY A 253 25.80 18.85 1.95
C GLY A 253 26.38 17.61 2.63
N LEU A 254 25.78 16.42 2.44
CA LEU A 254 26.13 15.20 3.18
C LEU A 254 26.91 14.17 2.35
N GLN A 255 27.49 14.60 1.23
CA GLN A 255 28.17 13.68 0.29
C GLN A 255 29.34 12.94 0.94
N ASP A 256 29.97 13.52 1.96
CA ASP A 256 31.07 12.91 2.71
C ASP A 256 30.61 11.91 3.78
N ARG A 257 29.29 11.79 4.02
CA ARG A 257 28.70 10.92 5.06
C ARG A 257 27.68 9.94 4.53
N VAL A 258 27.02 10.23 3.41
CA VAL A 258 25.97 9.39 2.85
C VAL A 258 26.38 8.91 1.46
N GLU A 259 26.59 7.60 1.36
CA GLU A 259 26.78 6.89 0.10
C GLU A 259 25.47 6.24 -0.33
N VAL A 260 24.99 6.59 -1.52
CA VAL A 260 23.81 5.97 -2.14
C VAL A 260 24.28 4.98 -3.19
N LEU A 261 23.88 3.71 -3.05
CA LEU A 261 24.19 2.62 -3.97
C LEU A 261 22.98 2.28 -4.83
N LYS A 262 23.23 2.00 -6.11
CA LYS A 262 22.23 1.43 -7.03
C LYS A 262 22.42 -0.08 -7.15
N GLU A 263 22.28 -0.79 -6.04
CA GLU A 263 22.58 -2.21 -5.96
C GLU A 263 21.50 -2.99 -5.22
N ASP A 264 21.35 -4.27 -5.58
CA ASP A 264 20.52 -5.20 -4.84
C ASP A 264 21.21 -5.57 -3.53
N TYR A 265 20.50 -5.46 -2.40
CA TYR A 265 21.04 -5.74 -1.07
C TYR A 265 21.72 -7.12 -0.97
N ARG A 266 21.29 -8.09 -1.78
CA ARG A 266 21.84 -9.45 -1.84
C ARG A 266 23.30 -9.49 -2.29
N ASN A 267 23.75 -8.48 -3.03
CA ASN A 267 25.11 -8.39 -3.55
C ASN A 267 26.05 -7.56 -2.67
N LEU A 268 25.52 -6.80 -1.69
CA LEU A 268 26.33 -5.96 -0.81
C LEU A 268 27.39 -6.78 -0.07
N ASN A 269 28.53 -6.18 0.21
CA ASN A 269 29.61 -6.81 0.97
C ASN A 269 30.10 -5.83 2.05
N GLY A 270 30.95 -6.31 2.96
CA GLY A 270 31.49 -5.51 4.06
C GLY A 270 30.79 -5.81 5.39
N GLN A 271 31.12 -5.00 6.40
CA GLN A 271 30.53 -5.09 7.73
C GLN A 271 30.23 -3.71 8.31
N TYR A 272 29.02 -3.55 8.80
CA TYR A 272 28.46 -2.31 9.32
C TYR A 272 28.21 -2.43 10.83
N ASP A 273 28.31 -1.31 11.54
CA ASP A 273 28.03 -1.23 12.98
C ASP A 273 26.53 -1.39 13.24
N LYS A 274 25.71 -0.81 12.35
CA LYS A 274 24.24 -0.80 12.44
C LYS A 274 23.65 -1.15 11.08
N LEU A 275 22.51 -1.82 11.07
CA LEU A 275 21.73 -2.07 9.87
C LEU A 275 20.29 -1.67 10.15
N VAL A 276 19.63 -1.08 9.17
CA VAL A 276 18.18 -0.90 9.20
C VAL A 276 17.58 -1.34 7.87
N SER A 277 16.35 -1.85 7.94
CA SER A 277 15.52 -2.02 6.76
C SER A 277 14.08 -1.67 7.08
N ILE A 278 13.59 -0.61 6.43
CA ILE A 278 12.31 0.01 6.74
C ILE A 278 11.29 -0.49 5.71
N GLU A 279 10.31 -1.30 6.16
CA GLU A 279 9.18 -1.77 5.33
C GLU A 279 9.59 -2.42 3.99
N MET A 280 10.75 -3.09 3.99
CA MET A 280 11.23 -3.90 2.87
C MET A 280 10.89 -5.38 3.00
N ILE A 281 10.60 -5.85 4.22
CA ILE A 281 10.41 -7.28 4.51
C ILE A 281 9.17 -7.85 3.79
N GLU A 282 8.17 -7.01 3.56
CA GLU A 282 6.95 -7.27 2.81
C GLU A 282 7.25 -7.59 1.34
N ALA A 283 8.21 -6.88 0.75
CA ALA A 283 8.68 -7.10 -0.60
C ALA A 283 9.60 -8.33 -0.72
N VAL A 284 10.14 -8.85 0.39
CA VAL A 284 11.01 -10.05 0.39
C VAL A 284 10.23 -11.29 -0.04
N GLY A 285 9.02 -11.46 0.50
CA GLY A 285 8.19 -12.64 0.34
C GLY A 285 8.60 -13.80 1.26
N HIS A 286 7.61 -14.47 1.84
CA HIS A 286 7.79 -15.47 2.92
C HIS A 286 8.89 -16.51 2.65
N GLN A 287 8.94 -17.05 1.44
CA GLN A 287 9.91 -18.09 1.04
C GLN A 287 11.38 -17.63 1.03
N PHE A 288 11.66 -16.32 1.05
CA PHE A 288 13.02 -15.76 1.01
C PHE A 288 13.46 -15.13 2.34
N LEU A 289 12.61 -15.18 3.38
CA LEU A 289 12.91 -14.55 4.67
C LEU A 289 14.17 -15.09 5.34
N GLN A 290 14.40 -16.41 5.25
CA GLN A 290 15.63 -17.02 5.79
C GLN A 290 16.89 -16.42 5.14
N GLY A 291 16.93 -16.37 3.81
CA GLY A 291 18.06 -15.81 3.07
C GLY A 291 18.24 -14.31 3.31
N TYR A 292 17.14 -13.58 3.49
CA TYR A 292 17.16 -12.16 3.83
C TYR A 292 17.84 -11.91 5.19
N PHE A 293 17.42 -12.59 6.26
CA PHE A 293 18.05 -12.42 7.57
C PHE A 293 19.49 -12.94 7.61
N GLN A 294 19.80 -14.02 6.90
CA GLN A 294 21.19 -14.48 6.71
C GLN A 294 22.05 -13.39 6.06
N LYS A 295 21.51 -12.71 5.04
CA LYS A 295 22.22 -11.61 4.38
C LYS A 295 22.43 -10.43 5.32
N CYS A 296 21.39 -9.99 6.03
CA CYS A 296 21.51 -8.90 7.02
C CYS A 296 22.55 -9.24 8.10
N SER A 297 22.52 -10.47 8.63
CA SER A 297 23.50 -10.93 9.62
C SER A 297 24.92 -10.94 9.07
N SER A 298 25.12 -11.36 7.81
CA SER A 298 26.46 -11.35 7.17
C SER A 298 27.06 -9.97 6.98
N LEU A 299 26.21 -8.93 6.93
CA LEU A 299 26.60 -7.53 6.75
C LEU A 299 26.84 -6.81 8.09
N LEU A 300 26.52 -7.44 9.23
CA LEU A 300 26.77 -6.85 10.54
C LEU A 300 28.13 -7.27 11.08
N LYS A 301 28.79 -6.34 11.79
CA LYS A 301 29.90 -6.68 12.68
C LYS A 301 29.40 -7.60 13.81
N LYS A 302 30.33 -8.27 14.50
CA LYS A 302 30.02 -9.21 15.59
C LYS A 302 29.10 -8.62 16.66
N ASP A 303 29.33 -7.36 17.04
CA ASP A 303 28.55 -6.63 18.04
C ASP A 303 27.57 -5.62 17.38
N GLY A 304 27.28 -5.81 16.10
CA GLY A 304 26.40 -4.95 15.32
C GLY A 304 24.92 -5.16 15.66
N MET A 305 24.08 -4.18 15.30
CA MET A 305 22.65 -4.18 15.61
C MET A 305 21.80 -4.02 14.35
N LEU A 306 20.71 -4.79 14.26
CA LEU A 306 19.64 -4.69 13.26
C LEU A 306 18.38 -4.09 13.89
#